data_AF-A0A9P4JCB4-F1
#
_entry.id   AF-A0A9P4JCB4-F1
#
_cell.length_a   1.000
_cell.length_b   1.000
_cell.length_c   1.000
_cell.angle_alpha   90.00
_cell.angle_beta   90.00
_cell.angle_gamma   90.00
#
_symmetry.space_group_name_H-M   'P 1'
#
loop_
_entity.id
_entity.type
_entity.pdbx_description
1 polymer ?
#
loop_
_entity_poly.entity_id
_entity_poly.type
_entity_poly.pdbx_seq_one_letter_code
_entity_poly.pdbx_strand_id
1 'polypeptide(L)'
;MGDFIGTFVNVVSLLEMAYNLYQGVRAAPQEISMAAEYVHAMELVLQGVKSDIIDTKTSFYYKPDARSKALKSNLHSHLSLCKKSLFNAQKLLEKYNDFRNKGVKFWNKFRWSVEGKKEMADVKLDLVLSNVQLDLFMSKIGLGVLWKVEALVEAFARRFDALERLMMQRLGGDEVFHQQDGTTKKIPQNKGRSGSNNVKRVLVVSLIVARLKALLRKKRMKKMQKEVLEKRKKQQNKGPCKIRPSTKRVDSGFAPNKRRNSLLKSYASDIAVANDTPPSKPLRPRTPSPIRGDPLAGSSLRRSSSIEGFLGGYNTKIGVPKQEKEYLECWRVGTGSPVLGPKINKFLQHKRGQAQLKKMAEVLKEASMYDKRCLTGKDPRVKLIIKKRNEDEKKKRSGKKWVLVAARLMKRDPGRTGMVVVEKALVVLARVKAG
;
A
#
# COMPACT_ATOMS: atom_id res chain seq x y z
N MET A 1 -27.71 -5.30 21.73
CA MET A 1 -27.34 -3.91 21.37
C MET A 1 -26.35 -3.27 22.35
N GLY A 2 -26.26 -3.72 23.62
CA GLY A 2 -25.36 -3.12 24.63
C GLY A 2 -23.88 -3.01 24.22
N ASP A 3 -23.31 -4.05 23.59
CA ASP A 3 -21.90 -4.05 23.19
C ASP A 3 -21.51 -2.89 22.27
N PHE A 4 -22.43 -2.50 21.37
CA PHE A 4 -22.22 -1.41 20.41
C PHE A 4 -22.02 -0.08 21.11
N ILE A 5 -22.95 0.27 22.00
CA ILE A 5 -22.93 1.55 22.71
C ILE A 5 -21.66 1.62 23.58
N GLY A 6 -21.35 0.54 24.31
CA GLY A 6 -20.14 0.49 25.13
C GLY A 6 -18.85 0.66 24.33
N THR A 7 -18.73 -0.02 23.19
CA THR A 7 -17.54 0.11 22.34
C THR A 7 -17.45 1.49 21.69
N PHE A 8 -18.57 2.03 21.25
CA PHE A 8 -18.64 3.35 20.64
C PHE A 8 -18.22 4.45 21.62
N VAL A 9 -18.80 4.45 22.82
CA VAL A 9 -18.44 5.39 23.90
C VAL A 9 -16.96 5.26 24.25
N ASN A 10 -16.42 4.04 24.32
CA ASN A 10 -15.00 3.82 24.57
C ASN A 10 -14.10 4.39 23.46
N VAL A 11 -14.48 4.27 22.18
CA VAL A 11 -13.72 4.88 21.08
C VAL A 11 -13.77 6.40 21.14
N VAL A 12 -14.94 6.99 21.46
CA VAL A 12 -15.09 8.44 21.58
C VAL A 12 -14.28 9.00 22.75
N SER A 13 -14.30 8.35 23.92
CA SER A 13 -13.51 8.78 25.07
C SER A 13 -12.01 8.65 24.82
N LEU A 14 -11.57 7.60 24.11
CA LEU A 14 -10.17 7.48 23.68
C LEU A 14 -9.75 8.56 22.69
N LEU A 15 -10.64 8.96 21.79
CA LEU A 15 -10.39 10.05 20.87
C LEU A 15 -10.23 11.39 21.58
N GLU A 16 -11.12 11.67 22.53
CA GLU A 16 -11.03 12.88 23.34
C GLU A 16 -9.74 12.91 24.17
N MET A 17 -9.39 11.79 24.80
CA MET A 17 -8.12 11.63 25.52
C MET A 17 -6.91 11.85 24.59
N ALA A 18 -6.90 11.25 23.40
CA ALA A 18 -5.82 11.40 22.44
C ALA A 18 -5.69 12.86 21.95
N TYR A 19 -6.81 13.54 21.69
CA TYR A 19 -6.84 14.93 21.26
C TYR A 19 -6.31 15.88 22.36
N ASN A 20 -6.81 15.74 23.59
CA ASN A 20 -6.36 16.56 24.72
C ASN A 20 -4.87 16.33 25.02
N LEU A 21 -4.45 15.06 25.00
CA LEU A 21 -3.05 14.69 25.18
C LEU A 21 -2.18 15.27 24.06
N TYR A 22 -2.63 15.22 22.81
CA TYR A 22 -1.91 15.79 21.68
C TYR A 22 -1.64 17.30 21.86
N GLN A 23 -2.65 18.07 22.30
CA GLN A 23 -2.47 19.50 22.57
C GLN A 23 -1.46 19.75 23.70
N GLY A 24 -1.55 18.98 24.79
CA GLY A 24 -0.64 19.11 25.93
C GLY A 24 0.80 18.73 25.59
N VAL A 25 1.01 17.60 24.90
CA VAL A 25 2.33 17.12 24.47
C VAL A 25 2.96 18.06 23.44
N ARG A 26 2.17 18.66 22.55
CA ARG A 26 2.64 19.63 21.56
C ARG A 26 3.18 20.91 22.18
N ALA A 27 2.61 21.35 23.30
CA ALA A 27 3.07 22.53 24.04
C ALA A 27 4.28 22.26 24.95
N ALA A 28 4.67 20.99 25.11
CA ALA A 28 5.76 20.56 25.96
C ALA A 28 7.15 20.71 25.29
N PRO A 29 8.26 20.55 26.03
CA PRO A 29 9.62 20.63 25.50
C PRO A 29 9.88 19.57 24.44
N GLN A 30 10.94 19.76 23.66
CA GLN A 30 11.22 19.00 22.45
C GLN A 30 11.17 17.48 22.67
N GLU A 31 11.66 16.99 23.81
CA GLU A 31 11.73 15.57 24.15
C GLU A 31 10.35 14.93 24.26
N ILE A 32 9.41 15.60 24.92
CA ILE A 32 8.01 15.18 25.05
C ILE A 32 7.27 15.46 23.73
N SER A 33 7.54 16.58 23.08
CA SER A 33 6.89 16.98 21.82
C SER A 33 7.05 15.93 20.70
N MET A 34 8.14 15.15 20.71
CA MET A 34 8.32 14.03 19.78
C MET A 34 7.23 12.95 19.92
N ALA A 35 6.60 12.82 21.09
CA ALA A 35 5.47 11.92 21.29
C ALA A 35 4.19 12.42 20.57
N ALA A 36 4.09 13.72 20.29
CA ALA A 36 2.89 14.33 19.70
C ALA A 36 2.57 13.74 18.32
N GLU A 37 3.59 13.42 17.51
CA GLU A 37 3.40 12.77 16.21
C GLU A 37 2.73 11.40 16.35
N TYR A 38 3.12 10.62 17.36
CA TYR A 38 2.57 9.28 17.59
C TYR A 38 1.17 9.33 18.21
N VAL A 39 0.93 10.25 19.15
CA VAL A 39 -0.41 10.48 19.71
C VAL A 39 -1.38 10.91 18.62
N HIS A 40 -0.97 11.84 17.74
CA HIS A 40 -1.79 12.26 16.61
C HIS A 40 -2.01 11.15 15.58
N ALA A 41 -0.99 10.33 15.30
CA ALA A 41 -1.18 9.17 14.42
C ALA A 41 -2.22 8.20 15.00
N MET A 42 -2.20 7.96 16.32
CA MET A 42 -3.18 7.12 17.00
C MET A 42 -4.58 7.73 16.98
N GLU A 43 -4.69 9.05 17.19
CA GLU A 43 -5.94 9.80 17.06
C GLU A 43 -6.58 9.55 15.67
N LEU A 44 -5.80 9.67 14.60
CA LEU A 44 -6.28 9.44 13.23
C LEU A 44 -6.75 8.00 12.99
N VAL A 45 -6.03 7.01 13.53
CA VAL A 45 -6.47 5.60 13.46
C VAL A 45 -7.79 5.41 14.20
N LEU A 46 -7.93 5.97 15.40
CA LEU A 46 -9.15 5.92 16.19
C LEU A 46 -10.32 6.63 15.49
N GLN A 47 -10.07 7.73 14.78
CA GLN A 47 -11.08 8.39 13.95
C GLN A 47 -11.52 7.48 12.79
N GLY A 48 -10.58 6.74 12.20
CA GLY A 48 -10.85 5.68 11.24
C GLY A 48 -11.73 4.56 11.81
N VAL A 49 -11.48 4.14 13.05
CA VAL A 49 -12.34 3.17 13.76
C VAL A 49 -13.74 3.74 13.99
N LYS A 50 -13.84 4.99 14.49
CA LYS A 50 -15.12 5.67 14.72
C LYS A 50 -15.95 5.79 13.44
N SER A 51 -15.35 6.26 12.36
CA SER A 51 -16.03 6.41 11.06
C SER A 51 -16.48 5.06 10.48
N ASP A 52 -15.71 3.98 10.62
CA ASP A 52 -16.19 2.66 10.21
C ASP A 52 -17.41 2.22 11.03
N ILE A 53 -17.35 2.38 12.36
CA ILE A 53 -18.44 1.99 13.25
C ILE A 53 -19.71 2.79 12.95
N ILE A 54 -19.63 4.11 12.73
CA ILE A 54 -20.81 4.96 12.49
C ILE A 54 -21.30 4.88 11.04
N ASP A 55 -20.40 5.12 10.07
CA ASP A 55 -20.80 5.43 8.70
C ASP A 55 -21.01 4.17 7.86
N THR A 56 -20.37 3.06 8.24
CA THR A 56 -20.34 1.85 7.42
C THR A 56 -21.32 0.80 7.95
N LYS A 57 -22.54 0.79 7.39
CA LYS A 57 -23.56 -0.25 7.68
C LYS A 57 -23.07 -1.68 7.40
N THR A 58 -22.06 -1.84 6.56
CA THR A 58 -21.44 -3.13 6.21
C THR A 58 -20.26 -3.50 7.10
N SER A 59 -19.95 -2.68 8.12
CA SER A 59 -18.88 -2.94 9.08
C SER A 59 -19.06 -4.32 9.69
N PHE A 60 -17.94 -4.97 9.98
CA PHE A 60 -17.93 -6.26 10.68
C PHE A 60 -18.62 -6.16 12.05
N TYR A 61 -18.71 -4.95 12.60
CA TYR A 61 -19.32 -4.67 13.89
C TYR A 61 -20.83 -4.99 13.93
N TYR A 62 -21.57 -4.74 12.86
CA TYR A 62 -23.02 -4.99 12.82
C TYR A 62 -23.38 -6.43 12.46
N LYS A 63 -22.41 -7.23 12.01
CA LYS A 63 -22.65 -8.62 11.59
C LYS A 63 -22.71 -9.56 12.81
N PRO A 64 -23.71 -10.47 12.87
CA PRO A 64 -23.87 -11.40 13.99
C PRO A 64 -22.96 -12.64 13.92
N ASP A 65 -22.14 -12.77 12.87
CA ASP A 65 -21.33 -13.96 12.60
C ASP A 65 -20.29 -14.25 13.70
N ALA A 66 -19.97 -15.54 13.91
CA ALA A 66 -18.92 -15.96 14.85
C ALA A 66 -17.56 -15.28 14.57
N ARG A 67 -17.24 -15.11 13.28
CA ARG A 67 -16.05 -14.37 12.84
C ARG A 67 -16.09 -12.90 13.29
N SER A 68 -17.25 -12.26 13.19
CA SER A 68 -17.44 -10.89 13.64
C SER A 68 -17.33 -10.74 15.15
N LYS A 69 -17.81 -11.72 15.93
CA LYS A 69 -17.60 -11.76 17.38
C LYS A 69 -16.11 -11.80 17.74
N ALA A 70 -15.33 -12.65 17.06
CA ALA A 70 -13.88 -12.70 17.25
C ALA A 70 -13.19 -11.37 16.87
N LEU A 71 -13.61 -10.73 15.77
CA LEU A 71 -13.09 -9.42 15.38
C LEU A 71 -13.44 -8.32 16.39
N LYS A 72 -14.64 -8.33 16.98
CA LYS A 72 -15.04 -7.38 18.04
C LYS A 72 -14.19 -7.55 19.28
N SER A 73 -13.95 -8.79 19.72
CA SER A 73 -13.08 -9.09 20.85
C SER A 73 -11.65 -8.59 20.60
N ASN A 74 -11.09 -8.87 19.42
CA ASN A 74 -9.77 -8.38 19.05
C ASN A 74 -9.70 -6.84 18.99
N LEU A 75 -10.72 -6.18 18.42
CA LEU A 75 -10.79 -4.71 18.43
C LEU A 75 -10.78 -4.19 19.87
N HIS A 76 -11.57 -4.79 20.77
CA HIS A 76 -11.61 -4.40 22.17
C HIS A 76 -10.23 -4.55 22.85
N SER A 77 -9.52 -5.64 22.60
CA SER A 77 -8.14 -5.83 23.09
C SER A 77 -7.19 -4.75 22.57
N HIS A 78 -7.25 -4.40 21.28
CA HIS A 78 -6.42 -3.33 20.72
C HIS A 78 -6.78 -1.94 21.26
N LEU A 79 -8.07 -1.65 21.45
CA LEU A 79 -8.52 -0.40 22.08
C LEU A 79 -8.05 -0.29 23.53
N SER A 80 -8.05 -1.40 24.28
CA SER A 80 -7.52 -1.45 25.64
C SER A 80 -6.01 -1.16 25.70
N LEU A 81 -5.25 -1.69 24.73
CA LEU A 81 -3.81 -1.38 24.60
C LEU A 81 -3.59 0.10 24.26
N CYS A 82 -4.38 0.67 23.35
CA CYS A 82 -4.33 2.10 23.03
C CYS A 82 -4.62 2.95 24.28
N LYS A 83 -5.67 2.60 25.03
CA LYS A 83 -6.01 3.24 26.30
C LYS A 83 -4.84 3.26 27.28
N LYS A 84 -4.22 2.10 27.49
CA LYS A 84 -3.06 1.97 28.39
C LYS A 84 -1.90 2.87 27.93
N SER A 85 -1.58 2.86 26.64
CA SER A 85 -0.49 3.69 26.09
C SER A 85 -0.76 5.20 26.19
N LEU A 86 -1.99 5.65 25.90
CA LEU A 86 -2.40 7.05 26.05
C LEU A 86 -2.37 7.49 27.51
N PHE A 87 -2.82 6.62 28.42
CA PHE A 87 -2.78 6.89 29.86
C PHE A 87 -1.36 7.00 30.40
N ASN A 88 -0.44 6.12 29.98
CA ASN A 88 0.98 6.21 30.33
C ASN A 88 1.61 7.53 29.84
N ALA A 89 1.26 7.94 28.61
CA ALA A 89 1.71 9.22 28.06
C ALA A 89 1.11 10.43 28.79
N GLN A 90 -0.16 10.35 29.21
CA GLN A 90 -0.80 11.37 30.04
C GLN A 90 -0.11 11.51 31.39
N LYS A 91 0.20 10.40 32.07
CA LYS A 91 0.98 10.41 33.32
C LYS A 91 2.34 11.08 33.17
N LEU A 92 3.03 10.83 32.06
CA LEU A 92 4.31 11.48 31.78
C LEU A 92 4.15 12.99 31.58
N LEU A 93 3.07 13.43 30.92
CA LEU A 93 2.73 14.85 30.75
C LEU A 93 2.37 15.51 32.08
N GLU A 94 1.59 14.84 32.93
CA GLU A 94 1.24 15.30 34.27
C GLU A 94 2.49 15.47 35.15
N LYS A 95 3.39 14.47 35.16
CA LYS A 95 4.71 14.57 35.82
C LYS A 95 5.51 15.78 35.31
N TYR A 96 5.51 16.02 34.00
CA TYR A 96 6.16 17.20 33.43
C TYR A 96 5.55 18.51 33.94
N ASN A 97 4.22 18.61 33.98
CA ASN A 97 3.52 19.79 34.50
C ASN A 97 3.84 20.03 35.99
N ASP A 98 3.93 18.96 36.78
CA ASP A 98 4.34 19.03 38.19
C ASP A 98 5.77 19.57 38.33
N PHE A 99 6.70 19.09 37.50
CA PHE A 99 8.07 19.60 37.47
C PHE A 99 8.15 21.05 37.01
N ARG A 100 7.31 21.44 36.05
CA ARG A 100 7.21 22.83 35.59
C ARG A 100 6.81 23.75 36.74
N ASN A 101 5.87 23.34 37.58
CA ASN A 101 5.41 24.11 38.74
C ASN A 101 6.44 24.16 39.88
N LYS A 102 7.24 23.09 40.06
CA LYS A 102 8.29 22.99 41.09
C LYS A 102 9.64 23.59 40.68
N GLY A 103 9.78 24.00 39.41
CA GLY A 103 10.96 24.66 38.88
C GLY A 103 11.82 23.79 37.95
N VAL A 104 12.50 24.46 37.01
CA VAL A 104 13.25 23.86 35.88
C VAL A 104 14.34 22.87 36.33
N LYS A 105 14.88 23.01 37.55
CA LYS A 105 15.93 22.13 38.10
C LYS A 105 15.45 20.67 38.22
N PHE A 106 14.21 20.44 38.66
CA PHE A 106 13.67 19.08 38.80
C PHE A 106 13.47 18.41 37.45
N TRP A 107 12.95 19.16 36.46
CA TRP A 107 12.82 18.68 35.10
C TRP A 107 14.16 18.29 34.50
N ASN A 108 15.18 19.14 34.64
CA ASN A 108 16.52 18.83 34.15
C ASN A 108 17.09 17.57 34.83
N LYS A 109 16.93 17.44 36.15
CA LYS A 109 17.37 16.23 36.87
C LYS A 109 16.68 14.97 36.36
N PHE A 110 15.37 15.01 36.14
CA PHE A 110 14.60 13.88 35.60
C PHE A 110 15.00 13.56 34.14
N ARG A 111 15.08 14.58 33.28
CA ARG A 111 15.46 14.45 31.86
C ARG A 111 16.84 13.81 31.70
N TRP A 112 17.80 14.19 32.55
CA TRP A 112 19.17 13.69 32.45
C TRP A 112 19.39 12.37 33.20
N SER A 113 18.44 11.92 34.04
CA SER A 113 18.53 10.63 34.72
C SER A 113 18.31 9.46 33.75
N VAL A 114 18.89 8.30 34.09
CA VAL A 114 18.71 7.06 33.32
C VAL A 114 17.25 6.62 33.36
N GLU A 115 16.60 6.78 34.51
CA GLU A 115 15.20 6.43 34.72
C GLU A 115 14.26 7.28 33.86
N GLY A 116 14.46 8.60 33.81
CA GLY A 116 13.60 9.48 33.02
C GLY A 116 13.74 9.23 31.52
N LYS A 117 14.96 8.98 31.03
CA LYS A 117 15.19 8.58 29.63
C LYS A 117 14.52 7.26 29.30
N LYS A 118 14.60 6.28 30.20
CA LYS A 118 13.94 4.98 30.05
C LYS A 118 12.43 5.14 30.02
N GLU A 119 11.85 5.88 30.96
CA GLU A 119 10.40 6.12 31.02
C GLU A 119 9.88 6.80 29.75
N MET A 120 10.58 7.84 29.25
CA MET A 120 10.21 8.48 27.98
C MET A 120 10.28 7.52 26.79
N ALA A 121 11.31 6.68 26.73
CA ALA A 121 11.49 5.68 25.68
C ALA A 121 10.39 4.60 25.72
N ASP A 122 10.06 4.11 26.92
CA ASP A 122 9.02 3.10 27.14
C ASP A 122 7.64 3.64 26.74
N VAL A 123 7.28 4.86 27.15
CA VAL A 123 6.02 5.52 26.75
C VAL A 123 5.94 5.70 25.23
N LYS A 124 7.05 6.11 24.59
CA LYS A 124 7.11 6.25 23.14
C LYS A 124 6.93 4.90 22.44
N LEU A 125 7.61 3.86 22.93
CA LEU A 125 7.52 2.51 22.39
C LEU A 125 6.09 1.97 22.51
N ASP A 126 5.45 2.16 23.67
CA ASP A 126 4.06 1.78 23.93
C ASP A 126 3.10 2.44 22.93
N LEU A 127 3.22 3.75 22.70
CA LEU A 127 2.40 4.49 21.74
C LEU A 127 2.59 3.99 20.31
N VAL A 128 3.85 3.75 19.90
CA VAL A 128 4.15 3.24 18.56
C VAL A 128 3.57 1.84 18.38
N LEU A 129 3.80 0.95 19.34
CA LEU A 129 3.40 -0.45 19.27
C LEU A 129 1.88 -0.60 19.26
N SER A 130 1.17 0.09 20.16
CA SER A 130 -0.30 0.04 20.21
C SER A 130 -0.93 0.61 18.94
N ASN A 131 -0.38 1.72 18.41
CA ASN A 131 -0.84 2.31 17.15
C ASN A 131 -0.62 1.37 15.96
N VAL A 132 0.57 0.77 15.83
CA VAL A 132 0.88 -0.18 14.74
C VAL A 132 -0.02 -1.42 14.82
N GLN A 133 -0.27 -1.95 16.01
CA GLN A 133 -1.17 -3.09 16.18
C GLN A 133 -2.60 -2.76 15.76
N LEU A 134 -3.12 -1.59 16.14
CA LEU A 134 -4.45 -1.15 15.73
C LEU A 134 -4.52 -0.90 14.21
N ASP A 135 -3.52 -0.26 13.61
CA ASP A 135 -3.47 -0.07 12.14
C ASP A 135 -3.42 -1.41 11.39
N LEU A 136 -2.57 -2.34 11.82
CA LEU A 136 -2.47 -3.67 11.20
C LEU A 136 -3.81 -4.42 11.27
N PHE A 137 -4.48 -4.33 12.42
CA PHE A 137 -5.82 -4.89 12.60
C PHE A 137 -6.83 -4.25 11.62
N MET A 138 -6.88 -2.93 11.54
CA MET A 138 -7.78 -2.19 10.63
C MET A 138 -7.47 -2.48 9.15
N SER A 139 -6.19 -2.63 8.81
CA SER A 139 -5.73 -3.00 7.48
C SER A 139 -6.17 -4.42 7.10
N LYS A 140 -6.10 -5.38 8.04
CA LYS A 140 -6.56 -6.77 7.85
C LYS A 140 -8.06 -6.86 7.58
N ILE A 141 -8.86 -5.95 8.15
CA ILE A 141 -10.31 -5.88 7.92
C ILE A 141 -10.65 -5.18 6.59
N GLY A 142 -9.68 -4.52 5.96
CA GLY A 142 -9.87 -3.78 4.70
C GLY A 142 -10.32 -2.33 4.90
N LEU A 143 -10.19 -1.79 6.11
CA LEU A 143 -10.56 -0.42 6.47
C LEU A 143 -9.40 0.58 6.35
N GLY A 144 -8.18 0.08 6.13
CA GLY A 144 -6.95 0.87 6.19
C GLY A 144 -6.73 1.91 5.07
N VAL A 145 -7.65 2.14 4.14
CA VAL A 145 -7.34 2.99 2.96
C VAL A 145 -7.80 4.44 3.12
N LEU A 146 -8.89 4.71 3.83
CA LEU A 146 -9.52 6.04 3.82
C LEU A 146 -8.81 7.02 4.77
N TRP A 147 -8.64 6.63 6.03
CA TRP A 147 -7.97 7.48 7.02
C TRP A 147 -6.48 7.65 6.70
N LYS A 148 -5.81 6.65 6.06
CA LYS A 148 -4.42 6.81 5.59
C LYS A 148 -4.30 7.92 4.56
N VAL A 149 -5.32 8.12 3.72
CA VAL A 149 -5.36 9.23 2.77
C VAL A 149 -5.65 10.54 3.49
N GLU A 150 -6.52 10.55 4.50
CA GLU A 150 -6.79 11.73 5.32
C GLU A 150 -5.56 12.17 6.12
N ALA A 151 -4.85 11.24 6.76
CA ALA A 151 -3.56 11.45 7.42
C ALA A 151 -2.49 12.01 6.47
N LEU A 152 -2.43 11.48 5.24
CA LEU A 152 -1.52 11.98 4.21
C LEU A 152 -1.87 13.41 3.80
N VAL A 153 -3.17 13.71 3.64
CA VAL A 153 -3.66 15.05 3.32
C VAL A 153 -3.40 16.02 4.46
N GLU A 154 -3.57 15.62 5.71
CA GLU A 154 -3.31 16.46 6.88
C GLU A 154 -1.81 16.72 7.09
N ALA A 155 -0.96 15.69 6.93
CA ALA A 155 0.49 15.85 6.95
C ALA A 155 0.98 16.79 5.84
N PHE A 156 0.35 16.74 4.65
CA PHE A 156 0.61 17.69 3.59
C PHE A 156 0.14 19.10 3.97
N ALA A 157 -1.06 19.26 4.52
CA ALA A 157 -1.59 20.56 4.97
C ALA A 157 -0.65 21.22 5.99
N ARG A 158 -0.19 20.49 7.01
CA ARG A 158 0.74 21.03 8.03
C ARG A 158 2.08 21.47 7.43
N ARG A 159 2.61 20.71 6.47
CA ARG A 159 3.84 21.10 5.76
C ARG A 159 3.61 22.33 4.88
N PHE A 160 2.41 22.52 4.34
CA PHE A 160 2.05 23.73 3.60
C PHE A 160 1.90 24.94 4.52
N ASP A 161 1.23 24.80 5.66
CA ASP A 161 1.12 25.89 6.64
C ASP A 161 2.51 26.34 7.14
N ALA A 162 3.43 25.40 7.38
CA ALA A 162 4.80 25.71 7.75
C ALA A 162 5.57 26.44 6.63
N LEU A 163 5.38 26.02 5.38
CA LEU A 163 5.96 26.68 4.20
C LEU A 163 5.37 28.08 3.99
N GLU A 164 4.06 28.24 4.19
CA GLU A 164 3.36 29.52 4.06
C GLU A 164 3.85 30.52 5.13
N ARG A 165 4.03 30.06 6.37
CA ARG A 165 4.64 30.88 7.44
C ARG A 165 6.08 31.30 7.10
N LEU A 166 6.90 30.38 6.58
CA LEU A 166 8.26 30.70 6.13
C LEU A 166 8.27 31.67 4.93
N MET A 167 7.26 31.61 4.06
CA MET A 167 7.13 32.52 2.92
C MET A 167 6.62 33.90 3.35
N MET A 168 5.66 33.97 4.26
CA MET A 168 5.18 35.21 4.88
C MET A 168 6.30 35.93 5.64
N GLN A 169 7.08 35.19 6.43
CA GLN A 169 8.22 35.73 7.17
C GLN A 169 9.34 36.23 6.24
N ARG A 170 9.42 35.72 5.01
CA ARG A 170 10.40 36.13 3.98
C ARG A 170 9.90 37.23 3.05
N LEU A 171 8.58 37.47 3.01
CA LEU A 171 7.94 38.53 2.22
C LEU A 171 7.55 39.75 3.08
N GLY A 172 7.44 39.58 4.40
CA GLY A 172 7.12 40.65 5.36
C GLY A 172 8.30 41.09 6.24
N GLY A 173 9.53 40.80 5.83
CA GLY A 173 10.75 41.16 6.56
C GLY A 173 11.51 42.33 5.94
N ASP A 174 10.85 43.47 5.79
CA ASP A 174 11.44 44.81 5.67
C ASP A 174 10.28 45.80 5.82
N GLU A 175 9.89 46.06 7.07
CA GLU A 175 9.22 47.27 7.57
C GLU A 175 8.63 46.98 8.96
N VAL A 176 9.50 46.74 9.93
CA VAL A 176 9.21 47.14 11.31
C VAL A 176 10.20 48.24 11.63
N PHE A 177 9.69 49.47 11.60
CA PHE A 177 10.30 50.69 12.07
C PHE A 177 11.03 50.47 13.40
N HIS A 178 12.37 50.46 13.37
CA HIS A 178 13.16 50.99 14.47
C HIS A 178 13.65 52.36 14.04
N GLN A 179 12.96 53.38 14.54
CA GLN A 179 13.42 54.75 14.50
C GLN A 179 14.49 54.88 15.59
N GLN A 180 15.75 54.71 15.22
CA GLN A 180 16.89 55.17 16.03
C GLN A 180 18.02 55.60 15.10
N ASP A 181 18.17 56.91 15.04
CA ASP A 181 19.36 57.73 14.84
C ASP A 181 20.36 57.39 13.72
N GLY A 182 20.48 58.41 12.86
CA GLY A 182 21.48 58.67 11.84
C GLY A 182 22.83 57.97 12.00
N THR A 183 23.24 57.25 10.96
CA THR A 183 24.29 57.72 10.05
C THR A 183 24.53 56.69 8.93
N THR A 184 24.45 57.21 7.72
CA THR A 184 25.02 56.75 6.44
C THR A 184 25.96 55.53 6.45
N LYS A 185 25.56 54.46 5.74
CA LYS A 185 26.40 53.75 4.74
C LYS A 185 25.54 52.86 3.83
N LYS A 186 25.32 53.32 2.59
CA LYS A 186 24.65 52.54 1.54
C LYS A 186 25.62 51.50 0.98
N ILE A 187 25.37 50.23 1.27
CA ILE A 187 25.93 49.08 0.55
C ILE A 187 24.91 48.71 -0.55
N PRO A 188 25.30 48.58 -1.84
CA PRO A 188 24.36 48.20 -2.88
C PRO A 188 24.03 46.71 -2.75
N GLN A 189 22.91 46.39 -2.13
CA GLN A 189 22.33 45.06 -2.21
C GLN A 189 21.69 44.87 -3.60
N ASN A 190 22.36 44.05 -4.40
CA ASN A 190 21.87 43.52 -5.66
C ASN A 190 20.49 42.87 -5.44
N LYS A 191 19.43 43.52 -5.94
CA LYS A 191 18.06 42.99 -5.99
C LYS A 191 18.01 41.78 -6.94
N GLY A 192 18.23 40.60 -6.37
CA GLY A 192 17.94 39.32 -7.02
C GLY A 192 16.43 39.15 -7.20
N ARG A 193 15.92 39.50 -8.37
CA ARG A 193 14.61 39.08 -8.89
C ARG A 193 14.48 37.55 -8.82
N SER A 194 13.84 37.02 -7.78
CA SER A 194 13.40 35.62 -7.75
C SER A 194 12.12 35.43 -6.92
N GLY A 195 11.09 36.27 -7.17
CA GLY A 195 9.81 36.22 -6.45
C GLY A 195 8.70 35.35 -7.08
N SER A 196 8.79 34.93 -8.35
CA SER A 196 7.60 34.40 -9.05
C SER A 196 7.43 32.87 -9.06
N ASN A 197 8.45 32.10 -8.67
CA ASN A 197 8.40 30.63 -8.79
C ASN A 197 7.73 29.93 -7.60
N ASN A 198 7.73 30.54 -6.42
CA ASN A 198 7.19 29.89 -5.22
C ASN A 198 5.66 30.04 -5.16
N VAL A 199 5.10 31.19 -5.55
CA VAL A 199 3.64 31.39 -5.66
C VAL A 199 3.02 30.44 -6.69
N LYS A 200 3.67 30.26 -7.85
CA LYS A 200 3.24 29.30 -8.87
C LYS A 200 3.30 27.84 -8.37
N ARG A 201 4.30 27.49 -7.55
CA ARG A 201 4.39 26.15 -6.94
C ARG A 201 3.31 25.92 -5.89
N VAL A 202 3.01 26.90 -5.04
CA VAL A 202 1.93 26.82 -4.05
C VAL A 202 0.56 26.71 -4.73
N LEU A 203 0.29 27.49 -5.78
CA LEU A 203 -0.95 27.37 -6.57
C LEU A 203 -1.09 26.03 -7.29
N VAL A 204 -0.01 25.51 -7.89
CA VAL A 204 -0.03 24.20 -8.54
C VAL A 204 -0.31 23.09 -7.53
N VAL A 205 0.25 23.21 -6.32
CA VAL A 205 0.10 22.19 -5.28
C VAL A 205 -1.25 22.27 -4.57
N SER A 206 -1.79 23.47 -4.32
CA SER A 206 -3.16 23.64 -3.82
C SER A 206 -4.20 23.11 -4.81
N LEU A 207 -3.93 23.23 -6.11
CA LEU A 207 -4.75 22.67 -7.19
C LEU A 207 -4.64 21.13 -7.27
N ILE A 208 -3.48 20.56 -6.95
CA ILE A 208 -3.30 19.10 -6.79
C ILE A 208 -4.10 18.58 -5.58
N VAL A 209 -4.03 19.26 -4.44
CA VAL A 209 -4.79 18.91 -3.22
C VAL A 209 -6.30 19.04 -3.48
N ALA A 210 -6.75 20.10 -4.14
CA ALA A 210 -8.14 20.30 -4.54
C ALA A 210 -8.61 19.18 -5.49
N ARG A 211 -7.79 18.78 -6.47
CA ARG A 211 -8.09 17.65 -7.37
C ARG A 211 -8.15 16.31 -6.64
N LEU A 212 -7.29 16.08 -5.65
CA LEU A 212 -7.33 14.89 -4.79
C LEU A 212 -8.61 14.85 -3.95
N LYS A 213 -8.99 15.98 -3.33
CA LYS A 213 -10.27 16.12 -2.61
C LYS A 213 -11.46 15.87 -3.55
N ALA A 214 -11.45 16.41 -4.78
CA ALA A 214 -12.49 16.20 -5.77
C ALA A 214 -12.59 14.75 -6.23
N LEU A 215 -11.46 14.06 -6.46
CA LEU A 215 -11.42 12.64 -6.81
C LEU A 215 -11.96 11.76 -5.68
N LEU A 216 -11.63 12.07 -4.42
CA LEU A 216 -12.17 11.39 -3.25
C LEU A 216 -13.69 11.58 -3.14
N ARG A 217 -14.20 12.81 -3.33
CA ARG A 217 -15.64 13.09 -3.40
C ARG A 217 -16.31 12.30 -4.53
N LYS A 218 -15.73 12.28 -5.73
CA LYS A 218 -16.26 11.53 -6.88
C LYS A 218 -16.27 10.02 -6.63
N LYS A 219 -15.26 9.47 -5.95
CA LYS A 219 -15.24 8.06 -5.53
C LYS A 219 -16.30 7.76 -4.46
N ARG A 220 -16.47 8.63 -3.46
CA ARG A 220 -17.55 8.51 -2.45
C ARG A 220 -18.93 8.52 -3.11
N MET A 221 -19.17 9.46 -4.04
CA MET A 221 -20.41 9.53 -4.82
C MET A 221 -20.66 8.29 -5.67
N LYS A 222 -19.64 7.78 -6.39
CA LYS A 222 -19.78 6.54 -7.18
C LYS A 222 -20.05 5.31 -6.31
N LYS A 223 -19.48 5.24 -5.11
CA LYS A 223 -19.75 4.15 -4.16
C LYS A 223 -21.19 4.23 -3.66
N MET A 224 -21.66 5.41 -3.25
CA MET A 224 -23.05 5.63 -2.85
C MET A 224 -24.04 5.33 -4.00
N GLN A 225 -23.74 5.76 -5.23
CA GLN A 225 -24.57 5.45 -6.39
C GLN A 225 -24.64 3.95 -6.66
N LYS A 226 -23.53 3.21 -6.55
CA LYS A 226 -23.54 1.74 -6.67
C LYS A 226 -24.38 1.08 -5.58
N GLU A 227 -24.26 1.53 -4.34
CA GLU A 227 -25.06 1.00 -3.22
C GLU A 227 -26.56 1.30 -3.40
N VAL A 228 -26.92 2.49 -3.89
CA VAL A 228 -28.31 2.84 -4.24
C VAL A 228 -28.81 1.98 -5.39
N LEU A 229 -27.99 1.73 -6.43
CA LEU A 229 -28.36 0.89 -7.56
C LEU A 229 -28.56 -0.57 -7.14
N GLU A 230 -27.70 -1.10 -6.25
CA GLU A 230 -27.86 -2.44 -5.69
C GLU A 230 -29.10 -2.56 -4.80
N LYS A 231 -29.43 -1.54 -4.01
CA LYS A 231 -30.67 -1.50 -3.22
C LYS A 231 -31.91 -1.47 -4.13
N ARG A 232 -31.89 -0.68 -5.22
CA ARG A 232 -32.97 -0.67 -6.22
C ARG A 232 -33.13 -2.03 -6.92
N LYS A 233 -32.03 -2.68 -7.31
CA LYS A 233 -32.06 -4.05 -7.87
C LYS A 233 -32.61 -5.08 -6.89
N LYS A 234 -32.30 -4.97 -5.60
CA LYS A 234 -32.86 -5.85 -4.56
C LYS A 234 -34.35 -5.63 -4.31
N GLN A 235 -34.86 -4.41 -4.54
CA GLN A 235 -36.29 -4.10 -4.42
C GLN A 235 -37.09 -4.48 -5.68
N GLN A 236 -36.53 -4.32 -6.89
CA GLN A 236 -37.17 -4.70 -8.14
C GLN A 236 -37.23 -6.22 -8.39
N ASN A 237 -36.34 -7.02 -7.77
CA ASN A 237 -36.33 -8.48 -7.93
C ASN A 237 -37.19 -9.24 -6.89
N LYS A 238 -38.26 -8.63 -6.35
CA LYS A 238 -39.29 -9.34 -5.58
C LYS A 238 -40.40 -9.90 -6.50
N GLY A 239 -40.03 -10.50 -7.62
CA GLY A 239 -40.95 -11.36 -8.39
C GLY A 239 -41.08 -12.73 -7.74
N PRO A 240 -42.11 -13.52 -8.07
CA PRO A 240 -42.32 -14.85 -7.50
C PRO A 240 -41.06 -15.70 -7.74
N CYS A 241 -40.46 -16.16 -6.64
CA CYS A 241 -39.26 -16.96 -6.65
C CYS A 241 -39.47 -18.19 -7.54
N LYS A 242 -38.71 -18.30 -8.64
CA LYS A 242 -38.51 -19.58 -9.31
C LYS A 242 -38.02 -20.58 -8.27
N ILE A 243 -38.77 -21.66 -8.10
CA ILE A 243 -38.47 -22.79 -7.23
C ILE A 243 -37.04 -23.24 -7.57
N ARG A 244 -36.12 -23.07 -6.61
CA ARG A 244 -34.76 -23.57 -6.75
C ARG A 244 -34.83 -25.10 -6.64
N PRO A 245 -34.29 -25.87 -7.60
CA PRO A 245 -34.22 -27.31 -7.44
C PRO A 245 -33.39 -27.62 -6.19
N SER A 246 -33.99 -28.37 -5.27
CA SER A 246 -33.40 -28.85 -4.03
C SER A 246 -32.31 -29.89 -4.31
N THR A 247 -31.19 -29.47 -4.89
CA THR A 247 -29.94 -30.22 -4.81
C THR A 247 -29.16 -29.73 -3.59
N LYS A 248 -29.80 -29.90 -2.42
CA LYS A 248 -29.09 -29.90 -1.14
C LYS A 248 -28.11 -31.06 -1.26
N ARG A 249 -26.82 -30.76 -1.44
CA ARG A 249 -25.75 -31.75 -1.24
C ARG A 249 -26.04 -32.41 0.09
N VAL A 250 -26.32 -33.70 0.03
CA VAL A 250 -26.39 -34.57 1.21
C VAL A 250 -25.03 -34.45 1.87
N ASP A 251 -25.00 -33.92 3.10
CA ASP A 251 -23.82 -34.02 3.94
C ASP A 251 -23.51 -35.51 4.07
N SER A 252 -22.38 -35.95 3.51
CA SER A 252 -21.91 -37.32 3.70
C SER A 252 -21.82 -37.54 5.20
N GLY A 253 -22.69 -38.40 5.75
CA GLY A 253 -22.95 -38.60 7.18
C GLY A 253 -21.77 -39.14 8.02
N PHE A 254 -20.54 -38.81 7.65
CA PHE A 254 -19.36 -39.03 8.46
C PHE A 254 -19.25 -37.90 9.49
N ALA A 255 -19.85 -38.13 10.65
CA ALA A 255 -19.56 -37.34 11.84
C ALA A 255 -18.04 -37.35 12.10
N PRO A 256 -17.44 -36.21 12.51
CA PRO A 256 -16.00 -36.11 12.74
C PRO A 256 -15.58 -37.06 13.87
N ASN A 257 -15.02 -38.21 13.50
CA ASN A 257 -14.52 -39.19 14.44
C ASN A 257 -13.18 -38.71 15.03
N LYS A 258 -13.19 -38.36 16.33
CA LYS A 258 -12.02 -37.82 17.05
C LYS A 258 -10.80 -38.74 16.95
N ARG A 259 -10.98 -40.08 16.91
CA ARG A 259 -9.89 -41.05 16.73
C ARG A 259 -9.26 -40.98 15.34
N ARG A 260 -10.06 -40.78 14.29
CA ARG A 260 -9.53 -40.64 12.92
C ARG A 260 -8.72 -39.35 12.77
N ASN A 261 -9.18 -38.27 13.38
CA ASN A 261 -8.47 -36.99 13.36
C ASN A 261 -7.19 -37.00 14.22
N SER A 262 -7.15 -37.77 15.32
CA SER A 262 -5.90 -37.95 16.09
C SER A 262 -4.88 -38.79 15.32
N LEU A 263 -5.32 -39.85 14.64
CA LEU A 263 -4.47 -40.67 13.76
C LEU A 263 -3.92 -39.90 12.55
N LEU A 264 -4.74 -39.04 11.94
CA LEU A 264 -4.26 -38.17 10.85
C LEU A 264 -3.25 -37.13 11.33
N LYS A 265 -3.41 -36.64 12.57
CA LYS A 265 -2.43 -35.73 13.18
C LYS A 265 -1.13 -36.44 13.54
N SER A 266 -1.19 -37.67 14.08
CA SER A 266 0.02 -38.45 14.38
C SER A 266 0.78 -38.84 13.12
N TYR A 267 0.08 -39.24 12.04
CA TYR A 267 0.72 -39.50 10.75
C TYR A 267 1.38 -38.25 10.16
N ALA A 268 0.75 -37.08 10.27
CA ALA A 268 1.33 -35.84 9.79
C ALA A 268 2.55 -35.37 10.61
N SER A 269 2.57 -35.63 11.93
CA SER A 269 3.73 -35.34 12.76
C SER A 269 4.89 -36.32 12.52
N ASP A 270 4.62 -37.60 12.28
CA ASP A 270 5.66 -38.59 12.01
C ASP A 270 6.34 -38.35 10.65
N ILE A 271 5.61 -37.85 9.65
CA ILE A 271 6.16 -37.42 8.36
C ILE A 271 7.00 -36.14 8.50
N ALA A 272 6.70 -35.28 9.49
CA ALA A 272 7.43 -34.03 9.70
C ALA A 272 8.71 -34.19 10.52
N VAL A 273 8.82 -35.26 11.33
CA VAL A 273 10.00 -35.53 12.19
C VAL A 273 11.01 -36.47 11.50
N ALA A 274 10.58 -37.32 10.58
CA ALA A 274 11.50 -38.13 9.78
C ALA A 274 11.97 -37.36 8.55
N ASN A 275 13.08 -36.61 8.64
CA ASN A 275 14.09 -36.43 7.57
C ASN A 275 15.21 -35.45 7.97
N ASP A 276 16.29 -35.98 8.55
CA ASP A 276 17.61 -35.32 8.64
C ASP A 276 18.72 -36.20 8.01
N THR A 277 18.36 -36.97 6.97
CA THR A 277 19.33 -37.65 6.10
C THR A 277 18.96 -37.42 4.63
N PRO A 278 19.94 -37.22 3.72
CA PRO A 278 19.66 -36.90 2.32
C PRO A 278 19.12 -38.14 1.57
N PRO A 279 17.92 -38.09 0.97
CA PRO A 279 17.38 -39.26 0.29
C PRO A 279 18.00 -39.42 -1.11
N SER A 280 18.53 -40.63 -1.32
CA SER A 280 18.72 -41.25 -2.64
C SER A 280 17.46 -41.11 -3.51
N LYS A 281 17.64 -40.87 -4.81
CA LYS A 281 16.56 -40.60 -5.78
C LYS A 281 15.47 -41.70 -5.72
N PRO A 282 14.20 -41.36 -5.44
CA PRO A 282 13.14 -42.37 -5.47
C PRO A 282 12.81 -42.75 -6.92
N LEU A 283 12.94 -44.04 -7.22
CA LEU A 283 12.38 -44.69 -8.40
C LEU A 283 10.85 -44.55 -8.37
N ARG A 284 10.27 -43.96 -9.41
CA ARG A 284 8.82 -43.81 -9.55
C ARG A 284 8.18 -45.18 -9.72
N PRO A 285 7.16 -45.56 -8.92
CA PRO A 285 6.36 -46.74 -9.24
C PRO A 285 5.59 -46.49 -10.53
N ARG A 286 5.72 -47.42 -11.49
CA ARG A 286 4.92 -47.46 -12.71
C ARG A 286 3.47 -47.70 -12.33
N THR A 287 2.55 -46.90 -12.88
CA THR A 287 1.12 -47.20 -12.87
C THR A 287 0.87 -48.56 -13.50
N PRO A 288 0.13 -49.48 -12.84
CA PRO A 288 -0.22 -50.76 -13.45
C PRO A 288 -1.10 -50.50 -14.67
N SER A 289 -0.78 -51.19 -15.77
CA SER A 289 -1.58 -51.19 -16.99
C SER A 289 -2.95 -51.81 -16.72
N PRO A 290 -4.03 -51.39 -17.41
CA PRO A 290 -5.36 -51.92 -17.17
C PRO A 290 -5.38 -53.40 -17.57
N ILE A 291 -5.69 -54.26 -16.62
CA ILE A 291 -5.97 -55.68 -16.83
C ILE A 291 -7.23 -55.75 -17.70
N ARG A 292 -7.09 -56.36 -18.88
CA ARG A 292 -8.15 -56.62 -19.84
C ARG A 292 -8.68 -58.02 -19.54
N GLY A 293 -9.81 -58.12 -18.86
CA GLY A 293 -10.45 -59.41 -18.57
C GLY A 293 -11.58 -59.26 -17.56
N ASP A 294 -12.78 -59.00 -18.05
CA ASP A 294 -13.98 -59.79 -17.71
C ASP A 294 -15.22 -59.20 -18.41
N PRO A 295 -15.94 -59.98 -19.23
CA PRO A 295 -17.19 -59.57 -19.83
C PRO A 295 -18.31 -60.13 -18.95
N LEU A 296 -18.83 -59.36 -17.99
CA LEU A 296 -20.16 -59.53 -17.33
C LEU A 296 -20.20 -58.68 -16.05
N ALA A 297 -20.19 -57.36 -16.19
CA ALA A 297 -20.58 -56.47 -15.09
C ALA A 297 -21.25 -55.22 -15.67
N GLY A 298 -22.50 -54.99 -15.25
CA GLY A 298 -23.39 -53.96 -15.76
C GLY A 298 -22.74 -52.58 -15.86
N SER A 299 -22.96 -51.95 -17.00
CA SER A 299 -22.51 -50.60 -17.34
C SER A 299 -23.01 -49.56 -16.33
N SER A 300 -22.12 -49.11 -15.44
CA SER A 300 -22.34 -47.85 -14.74
C SER A 300 -22.14 -46.69 -15.73
N LEU A 301 -23.18 -45.87 -15.89
CA LEU A 301 -23.17 -44.66 -16.70
C LEU A 301 -22.08 -43.71 -16.21
N ARG A 302 -20.95 -43.73 -16.93
CA ARG A 302 -19.83 -42.80 -16.78
C ARG A 302 -20.27 -41.44 -17.33
N ARG A 303 -20.82 -40.57 -16.47
CA ARG A 303 -21.11 -39.17 -16.81
C ARG A 303 -19.81 -38.45 -17.19
N SER A 304 -19.59 -38.32 -18.49
CA SER A 304 -18.53 -37.53 -19.10
C SER A 304 -18.85 -36.04 -19.01
N SER A 305 -18.23 -35.33 -18.08
CA SER A 305 -18.26 -33.86 -17.97
C SER A 305 -17.24 -33.16 -18.90
N SER A 306 -16.88 -33.77 -20.02
CA SER A 306 -15.80 -33.30 -20.91
C SER A 306 -16.25 -32.81 -22.29
N ILE A 307 -17.56 -32.80 -22.60
CA ILE A 307 -18.05 -32.34 -23.92
C ILE A 307 -18.38 -30.84 -23.97
N GLU A 308 -18.71 -30.20 -22.84
CA GLU A 308 -18.97 -28.74 -22.82
C GLU A 308 -17.71 -27.89 -23.08
N GLY A 309 -16.52 -28.44 -22.84
CA GLY A 309 -15.25 -27.76 -23.17
C GLY A 309 -14.86 -27.83 -24.64
N PHE A 310 -15.45 -28.74 -25.43
CA PHE A 310 -15.03 -28.98 -26.81
C PHE A 310 -15.86 -28.21 -27.84
N LEU A 311 -17.15 -27.97 -27.58
CA LEU A 311 -18.04 -27.27 -28.52
C LEU A 311 -17.97 -25.73 -28.42
N GLY A 312 -17.52 -25.17 -27.29
CA GLY A 312 -17.34 -23.72 -27.12
C GLY A 312 -16.13 -23.12 -27.85
N GLY A 313 -15.25 -23.95 -28.43
CA GLY A 313 -13.98 -23.53 -29.04
C GLY A 313 -13.98 -23.36 -30.57
N TYR A 314 -15.00 -23.86 -31.27
CA TYR A 314 -14.98 -23.90 -32.75
C TYR A 314 -15.59 -22.64 -33.41
N ASN A 315 -16.49 -21.92 -32.75
CA ASN A 315 -17.17 -20.75 -33.36
C ASN A 315 -16.49 -19.38 -33.13
N THR A 316 -15.31 -19.30 -32.50
CA THR A 316 -14.59 -18.01 -32.29
C THR A 316 -13.34 -17.85 -33.15
N LYS A 317 -13.07 -18.77 -34.07
CA LYS A 317 -11.84 -18.75 -34.90
C LYS A 317 -12.05 -18.36 -36.37
N ILE A 318 -13.23 -17.93 -36.76
CA ILE A 318 -13.50 -17.41 -38.10
C ILE A 318 -13.35 -15.89 -38.03
N GLY A 319 -12.17 -15.38 -38.41
CA GLY A 319 -11.99 -13.96 -38.77
C GLY A 319 -10.89 -13.17 -38.07
N VAL A 320 -10.17 -13.69 -37.08
CA VAL A 320 -9.03 -12.94 -36.52
C VAL A 320 -7.81 -13.17 -37.40
N PRO A 321 -7.29 -12.15 -38.14
CA PRO A 321 -6.07 -12.30 -38.92
C PRO A 321 -4.96 -12.80 -37.99
N LYS A 322 -4.18 -13.77 -38.48
CA LYS A 322 -3.09 -14.43 -37.76
C LYS A 322 -2.03 -13.37 -37.44
N GLN A 323 -2.21 -12.63 -36.35
CA GLN A 323 -1.29 -11.57 -35.94
C GLN A 323 0.10 -12.20 -35.81
N GLU A 324 1.07 -11.64 -36.52
CA GLU A 324 2.46 -12.08 -36.42
C GLU A 324 2.82 -12.10 -34.94
N LYS A 325 3.35 -13.25 -34.47
CA LYS A 325 3.68 -13.43 -33.05
C LYS A 325 4.87 -12.53 -32.72
N GLU A 326 4.59 -11.32 -32.26
CA GLU A 326 5.60 -10.39 -31.74
C GLU A 326 6.29 -11.02 -30.53
N TYR A 327 7.60 -11.19 -30.61
CA TYR A 327 8.39 -11.66 -29.48
C TYR A 327 8.84 -10.46 -28.65
N LEU A 328 8.38 -10.40 -27.40
CA LEU A 328 8.67 -9.31 -26.48
C LEU A 328 9.81 -9.67 -25.53
N GLU A 329 10.63 -8.68 -25.19
CA GLU A 329 11.62 -8.75 -24.10
C GLU A 329 11.50 -7.53 -23.19
N CYS A 330 11.71 -7.73 -21.88
CA CYS A 330 11.74 -6.65 -20.91
C CYS A 330 13.13 -6.53 -20.29
N TRP A 331 13.59 -5.29 -20.16
CA TRP A 331 14.91 -4.95 -19.71
C TRP A 331 14.85 -3.87 -18.64
N ARG A 332 15.65 -4.07 -17.58
CA ARG A 332 15.93 -3.04 -16.59
C ARG A 332 17.23 -2.36 -16.99
N VAL A 333 17.15 -1.07 -17.30
CA VAL A 333 18.29 -0.25 -17.68
C VAL A 333 18.65 0.64 -16.49
N GLY A 334 19.79 0.34 -15.87
CA GLY A 334 20.38 1.18 -14.83
C GLY A 334 21.45 2.08 -15.45
N THR A 335 21.26 3.39 -15.36
CA THR A 335 22.30 4.36 -15.74
C THR A 335 22.82 5.02 -14.47
N GLY A 336 24.07 4.72 -14.11
CA GLY A 336 24.79 5.41 -13.06
C GLY A 336 25.59 6.55 -13.66
N SER A 337 25.34 7.77 -13.21
CA SER A 337 26.24 8.90 -13.48
C SER A 337 27.01 9.16 -12.19
N PRO A 338 28.30 8.75 -12.09
CA PRO A 338 29.16 9.29 -11.04
C PRO A 338 29.34 10.80 -11.24
N VAL A 339 29.61 11.55 -10.17
CA VAL A 339 29.92 12.99 -10.26
C VAL A 339 31.12 13.25 -11.19
N LEU A 340 32.09 12.33 -11.20
CA LEU A 340 33.27 12.35 -12.06
C LEU A 340 33.43 10.95 -12.70
N GLY A 341 33.30 10.86 -14.02
CA GLY A 341 33.57 9.64 -14.79
C GLY A 341 32.54 9.29 -15.89
N PRO A 342 32.87 8.31 -16.77
CA PRO A 342 31.98 7.89 -17.84
C PRO A 342 30.71 7.22 -17.30
N LYS A 343 29.58 7.42 -18.00
CA LYS A 343 28.29 6.83 -17.63
C LYS A 343 28.33 5.31 -17.79
N ILE A 344 28.24 4.59 -16.67
CA ILE A 344 28.20 3.12 -16.67
C ILE A 344 26.74 2.68 -16.80
N ASN A 345 26.44 2.00 -17.90
CA ASN A 345 25.11 1.48 -18.18
C ASN A 345 25.07 -0.03 -17.89
N LYS A 346 24.19 -0.45 -16.97
CA LYS A 346 23.94 -1.86 -16.66
C LYS A 346 22.59 -2.27 -17.25
N PHE A 347 22.60 -3.29 -18.11
CA PHE A 347 21.41 -3.89 -18.70
C PHE A 347 21.14 -5.22 -18.02
N LEU A 348 19.99 -5.36 -17.37
CA LEU A 348 19.56 -6.61 -16.76
C LEU A 348 18.24 -7.05 -17.40
N GLN A 349 18.24 -8.22 -18.05
CA GLN A 349 17.04 -8.77 -18.65
C GLN A 349 16.09 -9.29 -17.57
N HIS A 350 14.82 -8.92 -17.67
CA HIS A 350 13.79 -9.42 -16.76
C HIS A 350 13.03 -10.57 -17.42
N LYS A 351 13.28 -11.81 -16.97
CA LYS A 351 12.64 -13.02 -17.53
C LYS A 351 11.18 -13.10 -17.07
N ARG A 352 10.24 -12.87 -17.99
CA ARG A 352 8.78 -12.99 -17.79
C ARG A 352 8.14 -13.70 -18.98
N GLY A 353 6.96 -14.29 -18.79
CA GLY A 353 6.21 -14.93 -19.89
C GLY A 353 5.65 -13.92 -20.88
N GLN A 354 5.52 -14.30 -22.17
CA GLN A 354 5.08 -13.40 -23.25
C GLN A 354 3.72 -12.73 -22.99
N ALA A 355 2.76 -13.46 -22.41
CA ALA A 355 1.46 -12.88 -22.04
C ALA A 355 1.57 -11.79 -20.95
N GLN A 356 2.52 -11.95 -20.02
CA GLN A 356 2.79 -10.93 -18.99
C GLN A 356 3.49 -9.72 -19.61
N LEU A 357 4.43 -9.94 -20.52
CA LEU A 357 5.13 -8.88 -21.24
C LEU A 357 4.17 -8.03 -22.08
N LYS A 358 3.21 -8.66 -22.77
CA LYS A 358 2.18 -7.96 -23.53
C LYS A 358 1.33 -7.06 -22.65
N LYS A 359 0.82 -7.59 -21.52
CA LYS A 359 0.09 -6.79 -20.52
C LYS A 359 0.94 -5.66 -19.93
N MET A 360 2.22 -5.92 -19.65
CA MET A 360 3.13 -4.88 -19.16
C MET A 360 3.34 -3.77 -20.19
N ALA A 361 3.50 -4.13 -21.47
CA ALA A 361 3.61 -3.17 -22.56
C ALA A 361 2.35 -2.31 -22.69
N GLU A 362 1.16 -2.92 -22.63
CA GLU A 362 -0.13 -2.22 -22.65
C GLU A 362 -0.24 -1.22 -21.48
N VAL A 363 0.03 -1.67 -20.26
CA VAL A 363 -0.02 -0.80 -19.06
C VAL A 363 1.00 0.34 -19.14
N LEU A 364 2.22 0.08 -19.63
CA LEU A 364 3.23 1.12 -19.79
C LEU A 364 2.88 2.10 -20.91
N LYS A 365 2.29 1.62 -22.01
CA LYS A 365 1.82 2.44 -23.13
C LYS A 365 0.66 3.33 -22.70
N GLU A 366 -0.31 2.80 -21.96
CA GLU A 366 -1.40 3.58 -21.36
C GLU A 366 -0.84 4.63 -20.38
N ALA A 367 0.08 4.23 -19.49
CA ALA A 367 0.72 5.16 -18.58
C ALA A 367 1.50 6.27 -19.29
N SER A 368 2.05 6.01 -20.49
CA SER A 368 2.80 7.00 -21.26
C SER A 368 1.97 8.18 -21.76
N MET A 369 0.64 8.02 -21.85
CA MET A 369 -0.26 9.12 -22.22
C MET A 369 -0.42 10.14 -21.08
N TYR A 370 -0.17 9.73 -19.84
CA TYR A 370 -0.45 10.53 -18.65
C TYR A 370 0.78 10.87 -17.80
N ASP A 371 1.83 10.05 -17.85
CA ASP A 371 3.01 10.17 -16.99
C ASP A 371 4.21 10.75 -17.74
N LYS A 372 4.74 11.89 -17.24
CA LYS A 372 5.98 12.53 -17.73
C LYS A 372 7.22 11.65 -17.55
N ARG A 373 7.14 10.57 -16.77
CA ARG A 373 8.24 9.61 -16.54
C ARG A 373 8.37 8.55 -17.63
N CYS A 374 7.46 8.53 -18.61
CA CYS A 374 7.56 7.61 -19.71
C CYS A 374 8.67 8.04 -20.68
N LEU A 375 9.43 7.05 -21.14
CA LEU A 375 10.61 7.27 -21.96
C LEU A 375 10.27 7.01 -23.42
N THR A 376 10.72 7.91 -24.29
CA THR A 376 10.55 7.78 -25.74
C THR A 376 11.76 7.10 -26.37
N GLY A 377 11.66 6.71 -27.64
CA GLY A 377 12.80 6.17 -28.40
C GLY A 377 13.97 7.14 -28.57
N LYS A 378 13.75 8.44 -28.27
CA LYS A 378 14.80 9.46 -28.26
C LYS A 378 15.64 9.46 -26.99
N ASP A 379 15.16 8.83 -25.90
CA ASP A 379 15.92 8.79 -24.65
C ASP A 379 17.22 8.00 -24.84
N PRO A 380 18.38 8.53 -24.40
CA PRO A 380 19.69 7.90 -24.63
C PRO A 380 19.77 6.47 -24.10
N ARG A 381 19.04 6.13 -23.04
CA ARG A 381 19.05 4.81 -22.39
C ARG A 381 18.34 3.78 -23.25
N VAL A 382 17.22 4.20 -23.82
CA VAL A 382 16.39 3.40 -24.72
C VAL A 382 17.13 3.23 -26.05
N LYS A 383 17.72 4.31 -26.58
CA LYS A 383 18.52 4.27 -27.81
C LYS A 383 19.71 3.31 -27.69
N LEU A 384 20.41 3.33 -26.56
CA LEU A 384 21.57 2.47 -26.34
C LEU A 384 21.20 0.98 -26.30
N ILE A 385 20.12 0.62 -25.58
CA ILE A 385 19.70 -0.79 -25.53
C ILE A 385 19.17 -1.28 -26.88
N ILE A 386 18.43 -0.44 -27.61
CA ILE A 386 17.96 -0.78 -28.96
C ILE A 386 19.14 -0.97 -29.91
N LYS A 387 20.12 -0.06 -29.87
CA LYS A 387 21.34 -0.16 -30.69
C LYS A 387 22.08 -1.47 -30.39
N LYS A 388 22.33 -1.77 -29.11
CA LYS A 388 23.00 -3.01 -28.69
C LYS A 388 22.26 -4.26 -29.16
N ARG A 389 20.93 -4.31 -29.00
CA ARG A 389 20.12 -5.47 -29.44
C ARG A 389 20.06 -5.59 -30.96
N ASN A 390 20.01 -4.49 -31.69
CA ASN A 390 20.05 -4.52 -33.16
C ASN A 390 21.42 -4.93 -33.69
N GLU A 391 22.50 -4.60 -33.00
CA GLU A 391 23.85 -5.10 -33.32
C GLU A 391 23.95 -6.62 -33.09
N ASP A 392 23.44 -7.11 -31.94
CA ASP A 392 23.36 -8.55 -31.66
C ASP A 392 22.54 -9.29 -32.74
N GLU A 393 21.46 -8.66 -33.21
CA GLU A 393 20.55 -9.20 -34.21
C GLU A 393 21.17 -9.21 -35.61
N LYS A 394 21.92 -8.14 -35.95
CA LYS A 394 22.69 -8.04 -37.20
C LYS A 394 23.77 -9.11 -37.28
N LYS A 395 24.48 -9.38 -36.17
CA LYS A 395 25.48 -10.46 -36.08
C LYS A 395 24.85 -11.84 -36.35
N LYS A 396 23.58 -12.03 -36.01
CA LYS A 396 22.83 -13.28 -36.26
C LYS A 396 22.25 -13.38 -37.67
N ARG A 397 22.37 -12.36 -38.52
CA ARG A 397 21.82 -12.30 -39.90
C ARG A 397 20.34 -12.70 -40.00
N SER A 398 19.54 -12.38 -38.98
CA SER A 398 18.16 -12.86 -38.87
C SER A 398 17.12 -12.10 -39.70
N GLY A 399 17.50 -10.95 -40.29
CA GLY A 399 16.57 -10.03 -40.96
C GLY A 399 15.51 -9.40 -40.04
N LYS A 400 15.74 -9.40 -38.72
CA LYS A 400 14.81 -8.83 -37.72
C LYS A 400 15.41 -7.61 -37.06
N LYS A 401 14.56 -6.72 -36.53
CA LYS A 401 14.96 -5.54 -35.76
C LYS A 401 14.15 -5.44 -34.47
N TRP A 402 14.80 -4.95 -33.42
CA TRP A 402 14.19 -4.63 -32.14
C TRP A 402 13.66 -3.19 -32.17
N VAL A 403 12.39 -3.04 -31.80
CA VAL A 403 11.67 -1.75 -31.75
C VAL A 403 11.14 -1.52 -30.34
N LEU A 404 11.11 -0.26 -29.91
CA LEU A 404 10.52 0.12 -28.64
C LEU A 404 9.01 -0.08 -28.67
N VAL A 405 8.47 -0.80 -27.69
CA VAL A 405 7.01 -0.86 -27.46
C VAL A 405 6.61 0.15 -26.39
N ALA A 406 7.24 0.09 -25.23
CA ALA A 406 7.00 1.02 -24.13
C ALA A 406 8.19 1.08 -23.16
N ALA A 407 8.42 2.23 -22.53
CA ALA A 407 9.46 2.39 -21.51
C ALA A 407 9.06 3.41 -20.45
N ARG A 408 9.54 3.22 -19.21
CA ARG A 408 9.24 4.12 -18.08
C ARG A 408 10.37 4.16 -17.07
N LEU A 409 10.58 5.33 -16.49
CA LEU A 409 11.48 5.54 -15.36
C LEU A 409 10.83 5.07 -14.05
N MET A 410 11.37 4.02 -13.44
CA MET A 410 10.79 3.39 -12.24
C MET A 410 11.28 4.05 -10.95
N LYS A 411 12.58 4.33 -10.85
CA LYS A 411 13.20 4.86 -9.63
C LYS A 411 14.42 5.72 -9.96
N ARG A 412 14.55 6.85 -9.27
CA ARG A 412 15.80 7.60 -9.14
C ARG A 412 16.32 7.31 -7.74
N ASP A 413 17.37 6.52 -7.64
CA ASP A 413 18.05 6.29 -6.38
C ASP A 413 19.21 7.30 -6.30
N PRO A 414 19.12 8.36 -5.47
CA PRO A 414 20.34 9.02 -5.04
C PRO A 414 21.11 7.99 -4.23
N GLY A 415 22.27 7.57 -4.70
CA GLY A 415 23.11 6.57 -4.04
C GLY A 415 23.37 6.96 -2.58
N ARG A 416 23.83 6.00 -1.76
CA ARG A 416 24.08 6.22 -0.32
C ARG A 416 24.95 7.45 -0.02
N THR A 417 25.88 7.78 -0.92
CA THR A 417 26.81 8.92 -0.78
C THR A 417 26.28 10.21 -1.42
N GLY A 418 25.10 10.21 -2.05
CA GLY A 418 24.58 11.35 -2.83
C GLY A 418 25.33 11.65 -4.13
N MET A 419 26.54 11.10 -4.31
CA MET A 419 27.45 11.33 -5.44
C MET A 419 27.12 10.52 -6.70
N VAL A 420 26.21 9.55 -6.63
CA VAL A 420 25.82 8.74 -7.78
C VAL A 420 24.32 8.70 -7.86
N VAL A 421 23.74 9.31 -8.89
CA VAL A 421 22.31 9.11 -9.18
C VAL A 421 22.17 7.88 -10.07
N VAL A 422 21.57 6.83 -9.53
CA VAL A 422 21.24 5.62 -10.28
C VAL A 422 19.80 5.71 -10.72
N GLU A 423 19.60 5.94 -12.01
CA GLU A 423 18.28 5.92 -12.61
C GLU A 423 17.97 4.52 -13.15
N LYS A 424 16.85 3.95 -12.71
CA LYS A 424 16.36 2.62 -13.12
C LYS A 424 15.17 2.78 -14.03
N ALA A 425 15.36 2.51 -15.31
CA ALA A 425 14.31 2.46 -16.31
C ALA A 425 13.89 1.00 -16.59
N LEU A 426 12.63 0.82 -16.94
CA LEU A 426 12.09 -0.43 -17.46
C LEU A 426 11.74 -0.22 -18.92
N VAL A 427 12.24 -1.07 -19.81
CA VAL A 427 12.11 -0.94 -21.27
C VAL A 427 11.58 -2.26 -21.82
N VAL A 428 10.49 -2.22 -22.58
CA VAL A 428 9.92 -3.37 -23.29
C VAL A 428 10.15 -3.19 -24.79
N LEU A 429 10.81 -4.18 -25.39
CA LEU A 429 11.16 -4.21 -26.81
C LEU A 429 10.40 -5.34 -27.51
N ALA A 430 9.99 -5.11 -28.75
CA ALA A 430 9.43 -6.12 -29.65
C ALA A 430 10.44 -6.43 -30.76
N ARG A 431 10.56 -7.71 -31.10
CA ARG A 431 11.32 -8.16 -32.28
C ARG A 431 10.38 -8.24 -33.47
N VAL A 432 10.63 -7.40 -34.47
CA VAL A 432 9.81 -7.26 -35.68
C VAL A 432 10.65 -7.63 -36.89
N LYS A 433 10.04 -8.13 -37.97
CA LYS A 433 10.74 -8.30 -39.24
C LYS A 433 11.24 -6.93 -39.72
N ALA A 434 12.49 -6.84 -40.19
CA ALA A 434 12.95 -5.64 -40.85
C ALA A 434 12.20 -5.57 -42.19
N GLY A 435 11.17 -4.73 -42.23
CA GLY A 435 10.54 -4.30 -43.46
C GLY A 435 11.43 -3.37 -44.25
#